data_AF-A0A7C5FQC8-F1
#
_entry.id   AF-A0A7C5FQC8-F1
#
_cell.length_a   1.000
_cell.length_b   1.000
_cell.length_c   1.000
_cell.angle_alpha   90.00
_cell.angle_beta   90.00
_cell.angle_gamma   90.00
#
_symmetry.space_group_name_H-M   'P 1'
#
loop_
_entity.id
_entity.type
_entity.pdbx_description
1 polymer ?
#
loop_
_entity_poly.entity_id
_entity_poly.type
_entity_poly.pdbx_seq_one_letter_code
_entity_poly.pdbx_strand_id
1 'polypeptide(L)'
;MTVDGGPFSEVSVDQQPEGLRAVYLVETRDSEEARQIAKLFGDLQNRVQVLQLSMGKLVSYVVQMCDADSSLLDEIALMLKGHYSFVVTQRSFDEIIYRIVTELCADTSSKLLPVPQCSICGRTEPFPSVVVNLFDEDGQVRLSRSYCASCAASATATSNKEFVRTLLASDKKRIRGIERAQLTRQRSCKQPIRFKISR
;
A
#
# COMPACT_ATOMS: atom_id res chain seq x y z
N MET A 1 -18.33 -15.02 -2.81
CA MET A 1 -18.97 -13.98 -1.98
C MET A 1 -19.27 -12.79 -2.87
N THR A 2 -20.51 -12.71 -3.33
CA THR A 2 -21.10 -11.58 -4.04
C THR A 2 -21.24 -10.43 -3.06
N VAL A 3 -20.59 -9.29 -3.31
CA VAL A 3 -20.92 -8.06 -2.60
C VAL A 3 -22.24 -7.58 -3.21
N ASP A 4 -23.34 -8.12 -2.69
CA ASP A 4 -24.67 -7.52 -2.87
C ASP A 4 -24.63 -6.17 -2.16
N GLY A 5 -24.61 -5.10 -2.94
CA GLY A 5 -24.40 -3.78 -2.39
C GLY A 5 -25.13 -2.74 -3.21
N GLY A 6 -26.01 -2.00 -2.55
CA GLY A 6 -26.68 -0.80 -3.05
C GLY A 6 -25.77 0.17 -3.83
N PRO A 7 -26.38 1.12 -4.55
CA PRO A 7 -25.68 1.98 -5.51
C PRO A 7 -24.46 2.68 -4.89
N PHE A 8 -23.32 2.63 -5.59
CA PHE A 8 -22.21 3.53 -5.31
C PHE A 8 -22.59 4.94 -5.77
N SER A 9 -22.29 5.95 -4.97
CA SER A 9 -22.60 7.36 -5.25
C SER A 9 -21.38 8.13 -5.75
N GLU A 10 -20.17 7.72 -5.35
CA GLU A 10 -18.93 8.44 -5.61
C GLU A 10 -17.73 7.48 -5.76
N VAL A 11 -16.77 7.89 -6.58
CA VAL A 11 -15.43 7.30 -6.72
C VAL A 11 -14.39 8.34 -6.31
N SER A 12 -13.49 8.02 -5.39
CA SER A 12 -12.24 8.77 -5.20
C SER A 12 -11.04 8.01 -5.74
N VAL A 13 -10.08 8.77 -6.25
CA VAL A 13 -8.82 8.26 -6.78
C VAL A 13 -7.69 9.00 -6.09
N ASP A 14 -6.87 8.22 -5.41
CA ASP A 14 -5.71 8.68 -4.66
C ASP A 14 -4.46 8.13 -5.33
N GLN A 15 -3.73 9.03 -6.00
CA GLN A 15 -2.40 8.73 -6.51
C GLN A 15 -1.41 8.90 -5.37
N GLN A 16 -0.69 7.83 -5.05
CA GLN A 16 0.35 7.86 -4.05
C GLN A 16 1.67 8.33 -4.70
N PRO A 17 2.50 9.08 -3.95
CA PRO A 17 3.81 9.46 -4.44
C PRO A 17 4.66 8.22 -4.74
N GLU A 18 5.51 8.30 -5.75
CA GLU A 18 6.59 7.33 -5.95
C GLU A 18 7.71 7.58 -4.93
N GLY A 19 8.64 6.63 -4.80
CA GLY A 19 9.69 6.78 -3.81
C GLY A 19 10.65 5.63 -3.70
N LEU A 20 11.78 5.89 -3.05
CA LEU A 20 12.75 4.87 -2.67
C LEU A 20 12.17 3.99 -1.57
N ARG A 21 12.34 2.69 -1.72
CA ARG A 21 11.82 1.70 -0.78
C ARG A 21 12.96 0.96 -0.10
N ALA A 22 12.76 0.66 1.18
CA ALA A 22 13.62 -0.25 1.92
C ALA A 22 12.79 -1.20 2.78
N VAL A 23 13.28 -2.43 2.91
CA VAL A 23 12.75 -3.42 3.85
C VAL A 23 13.79 -3.63 4.94
N TYR A 24 13.33 -3.56 6.19
CA TYR A 24 14.12 -3.84 7.37
C TYR A 24 13.54 -5.07 8.05
N LEU A 25 14.39 -6.06 8.33
CA LEU A 25 14.05 -7.23 9.13
C LEU A 25 14.97 -7.23 10.34
N VAL A 26 14.39 -7.37 11.52
CA VAL A 26 15.12 -7.35 12.78
C VAL A 26 14.64 -8.51 13.63
N GLU A 27 15.59 -9.33 14.11
CA GLU A 27 15.29 -10.33 15.13
C GLU A 27 15.36 -9.66 16.50
N THR A 28 14.32 -9.86 17.29
CA THR A 28 14.17 -9.32 18.65
C THR A 28 14.34 -10.44 19.67
N ARG A 29 15.00 -10.13 20.78
CA ARG A 29 15.19 -11.04 21.92
C ARG A 29 13.93 -11.19 22.76
N ASP A 30 13.16 -10.12 22.87
CA ASP A 30 11.95 -10.06 23.67
C ASP A 30 10.92 -9.06 23.10
N SER A 31 9.76 -9.01 23.75
CA SER A 31 8.68 -8.10 23.36
C SER A 31 9.01 -6.63 23.57
N GLU A 32 9.98 -6.30 24.43
CA GLU A 32 10.34 -4.92 24.71
C GLU A 32 11.17 -4.34 23.55
N GLU A 33 12.12 -5.10 23.01
CA GLU A 33 12.82 -4.74 21.77
C GLU A 33 11.84 -4.55 20.60
N ALA A 34 10.89 -5.48 20.43
CA ALA A 34 9.86 -5.35 19.40
C ALA A 34 9.06 -4.04 19.56
N ARG A 35 8.78 -3.63 20.80
CA ARG A 35 8.08 -2.38 21.12
C ARG A 35 8.92 -1.14 20.83
N GLN A 36 10.22 -1.19 21.13
CA GLN A 36 11.17 -0.11 20.83
C GLN A 36 11.29 0.11 19.32
N ILE A 37 11.39 -0.98 18.55
CA ILE A 37 11.41 -0.91 17.08
C ILE A 37 10.09 -0.37 16.54
N ALA A 38 8.94 -0.83 17.06
CA ALA A 38 7.63 -0.31 16.67
C ALA A 38 7.50 1.19 16.95
N LYS A 39 8.00 1.67 18.10
CA LYS A 39 8.02 3.08 18.44
C LYS A 39 8.88 3.89 17.46
N LEU A 40 10.10 3.45 17.20
CA LEU A 40 10.99 4.07 16.22
C LEU A 40 10.31 4.25 14.86
N PHE A 41 9.73 3.18 14.32
CA PHE A 41 9.06 3.23 13.03
C PHE A 41 7.75 4.04 13.07
N GLY A 42 7.07 4.09 14.21
CA GLY A 42 5.94 4.99 14.45
C GLY A 42 6.34 6.46 14.40
N ASP A 43 7.45 6.83 15.03
CA ASP A 43 7.97 8.21 15.03
C ASP A 43 8.36 8.68 13.61
N LEU A 44 8.77 7.75 12.74
CA LEU A 44 9.11 8.01 11.35
C LEU A 44 7.90 8.25 10.43
N GLN A 45 6.68 7.85 10.81
CA GLN A 45 5.49 7.96 9.95
C GLN A 45 5.16 9.39 9.50
N ASN A 46 5.63 10.40 10.24
CA ASN A 46 5.46 11.81 9.88
C ASN A 46 6.36 12.28 8.74
N ARG A 47 7.42 11.53 8.43
CA ARG A 47 8.44 11.88 7.43
C ARG A 47 8.43 10.94 6.23
N VAL A 48 8.06 9.68 6.46
CA VAL A 48 8.12 8.60 5.46
C VAL A 48 6.89 7.71 5.60
N GLN A 49 6.53 7.01 4.53
CA GLN A 49 5.49 5.99 4.63
C GLN A 49 6.08 4.73 5.26
N VAL A 50 5.38 4.13 6.22
CA VAL A 50 5.84 2.93 6.92
C VAL A 50 4.72 1.90 6.96
N LEU A 51 5.03 0.66 6.60
CA LEU A 51 4.14 -0.48 6.71
C LEU A 51 4.85 -1.62 7.45
N GLN A 52 4.26 -2.10 8.54
CA GLN A 52 4.75 -3.29 9.22
C GLN A 52 4.33 -4.54 8.46
N LEU A 53 5.29 -5.42 8.18
CA LEU A 53 5.09 -6.70 7.50
C LEU A 53 4.95 -7.86 8.48
N SER A 54 5.63 -7.81 9.63
CA SER A 54 5.57 -8.89 10.63
C SER A 54 5.71 -8.40 12.06
N MET A 55 5.19 -9.20 12.99
CA MET A 55 5.32 -9.00 14.44
C MET A 55 5.68 -10.32 15.13
N GLY A 56 6.35 -10.23 16.30
CA GLY A 56 6.81 -11.40 17.05
C GLY A 56 8.32 -11.35 17.24
N LYS A 57 8.98 -12.51 17.18
CA LYS A 57 10.43 -12.62 17.31
C LYS A 57 11.16 -11.99 16.11
N LEU A 58 10.55 -12.01 14.94
CA LEU A 58 10.97 -11.29 13.75
C LEU A 58 10.00 -10.14 13.52
N VAL A 59 10.51 -8.91 13.64
CA VAL A 59 9.78 -7.72 13.22
C VAL A 59 10.32 -7.26 11.87
N SER A 60 9.42 -6.87 10.97
CA SER A 60 9.82 -6.36 9.67
C SER A 60 8.94 -5.22 9.21
N TYR A 61 9.55 -4.27 8.50
CA TYR A 61 8.94 -3.04 8.06
C TYR A 61 9.37 -2.74 6.63
N VAL A 62 8.43 -2.26 5.80
CA VAL A 62 8.73 -1.56 4.56
C VAL A 62 8.60 -0.07 4.82
N VAL A 63 9.58 0.69 4.34
CA VAL A 63 9.58 2.15 4.35
C VAL A 63 9.60 2.65 2.92
N GLN A 64 8.84 3.71 2.63
CA GLN A 64 8.93 4.46 1.38
C GLN A 64 9.18 5.94 1.64
N MET A 65 10.23 6.46 1.01
CA MET A 65 10.59 7.87 1.01
C MET A 65 10.22 8.53 -0.31
N CYS A 66 9.48 9.64 -0.26
CA CYS A 66 9.08 10.38 -1.45
C CYS A 66 10.22 11.23 -2.03
N ASP A 67 11.22 11.55 -1.20
CA ASP A 67 12.40 12.31 -1.60
C ASP A 67 13.50 11.36 -2.13
N ALA A 68 14.33 11.88 -3.04
CA ALA A 68 15.47 11.17 -3.59
C ALA A 68 16.63 11.05 -2.58
N ASP A 69 16.60 11.81 -1.48
CA ASP A 69 17.61 11.68 -0.42
C ASP A 69 17.45 10.35 0.33
N SER A 70 18.37 9.43 0.07
CA SER A 70 18.41 8.11 0.69
C SER A 70 19.09 8.09 2.07
N SER A 71 19.60 9.23 2.54
CA SER A 71 20.39 9.35 3.78
C SER A 71 19.65 8.79 5.00
N LEU A 72 18.37 9.11 5.15
CA LEU A 72 17.54 8.63 6.25
C LEU A 72 17.42 7.10 6.26
N LEU A 73 17.34 6.45 5.10
CA LEU A 73 17.30 4.99 5.03
C LEU A 73 18.62 4.36 5.48
N ASP A 74 19.76 5.02 5.20
CA ASP A 74 21.08 4.60 5.67
C ASP A 74 21.23 4.79 7.18
N GLU A 75 20.75 5.92 7.72
CA GLU A 75 20.73 6.20 9.16
C GLU A 75 19.92 5.15 9.93
N ILE A 76 18.73 4.80 9.43
CA ILE A 76 17.91 3.74 10.04
C ILE A 76 18.67 2.40 10.03
N ALA A 77 19.29 2.04 8.90
CA ALA A 77 20.04 0.79 8.78
C ALA A 77 21.23 0.75 9.74
N LEU A 78 21.99 1.85 9.83
CA LEU A 78 23.14 1.96 10.72
C LEU A 78 22.73 1.88 12.19
N MET A 79 21.68 2.61 12.57
CA MET A 79 21.16 2.60 13.93
C MET A 79 20.69 1.19 14.32
N LEU A 80 19.90 0.51 13.47
CA LEU A 80 19.44 -0.85 13.75
C LEU A 80 20.62 -1.82 13.90
N LYS A 81 21.59 -1.79 12.98
CA LYS A 81 22.79 -2.64 13.06
C LYS A 81 23.67 -2.36 14.28
N GLY A 82 23.61 -1.14 14.83
CA GLY A 82 24.33 -0.79 16.05
C GLY A 82 23.68 -1.30 17.34
N HIS A 83 22.37 -1.60 17.33
CA HIS A 83 21.61 -1.96 18.53
C HIS A 83 21.12 -3.42 18.55
N TYR A 84 21.00 -4.07 17.39
CA TYR A 84 20.44 -5.41 17.27
C TYR A 84 21.42 -6.37 16.59
N SER A 85 21.47 -7.60 17.07
CA SER A 85 22.43 -8.62 16.62
C SER A 85 22.13 -9.15 15.22
N PHE A 86 20.88 -9.13 14.79
CA PHE A 86 20.47 -9.60 13.46
C PHE A 86 19.58 -8.56 12.79
N VAL A 87 20.14 -7.93 11.74
CA VAL A 87 19.45 -6.92 10.93
C VAL A 87 19.73 -7.18 9.46
N VAL A 88 18.67 -7.40 8.69
CA VAL A 88 18.73 -7.46 7.24
C VAL A 88 18.09 -6.21 6.67
N THR A 89 18.73 -5.62 5.67
CA THR A 89 18.23 -4.43 4.97
C THR A 89 18.27 -4.69 3.47
N GLN A 90 17.14 -4.48 2.79
CA GLN A 90 17.02 -4.60 1.34
C GLN A 90 16.53 -3.27 0.74
N ARG A 91 17.20 -2.78 -0.31
CA ARG A 91 16.91 -1.49 -0.98
C ARG A 91 15.88 -1.59 -2.10
N SER A 92 14.89 -2.45 -1.92
CA SER A 92 13.77 -2.64 -2.83
C SER A 92 12.67 -3.42 -2.11
N PHE A 93 11.43 -3.29 -2.59
CA PHE A 93 10.38 -4.25 -2.26
C PHE A 93 9.97 -5.01 -3.52
N ASP A 94 10.19 -6.31 -3.50
CA ASP A 94 9.87 -7.25 -4.56
C ASP A 94 9.32 -8.58 -3.99
N GLU A 95 8.90 -9.48 -4.86
CA GLU A 95 8.31 -10.75 -4.43
C GLU A 95 9.33 -11.68 -3.74
N ILE A 96 10.62 -11.53 -4.06
CA ILE A 96 11.67 -12.36 -3.46
C ILE A 96 11.85 -11.94 -2.00
N ILE A 97 12.01 -10.65 -1.71
CA ILE A 97 12.14 -10.19 -0.32
C ILE A 97 10.88 -10.47 0.49
N TYR A 98 9.68 -10.35 -0.11
CA TYR A 98 8.44 -10.69 0.59
C TYR A 98 8.33 -12.19 0.89
N ARG A 99 8.79 -13.06 -0.01
CA ARG A 99 8.89 -14.50 0.23
C ARG A 99 9.86 -14.81 1.37
N ILE A 100 11.03 -14.17 1.38
CA ILE A 100 12.01 -14.30 2.47
C ILE A 100 11.39 -13.89 3.81
N VAL A 101 10.70 -12.76 3.88
CA VAL A 101 9.98 -12.33 5.10
C VAL A 101 8.97 -13.40 5.54
N THR A 102 8.21 -13.96 4.59
CA THR A 102 7.20 -14.99 4.86
C THR A 102 7.83 -16.27 5.43
N GLU A 103 8.91 -16.75 4.83
CA GLU A 103 9.65 -17.94 5.28
C GLU A 103 10.26 -17.72 6.67
N LEU A 104 10.95 -16.60 6.88
CA LEU A 104 11.53 -16.27 8.19
C LEU A 104 10.47 -16.08 9.28
N CYS A 105 9.28 -15.58 8.94
CA CYS A 105 8.17 -15.53 9.88
C CYS A 105 7.74 -16.93 10.32
N ALA A 106 7.65 -17.88 9.39
CA ALA A 106 7.30 -19.26 9.71
C ALA A 106 8.36 -19.91 10.62
N ASP A 107 9.64 -19.74 10.31
CA ASP A 107 10.76 -20.33 11.07
C ASP A 107 10.85 -19.77 12.50
N THR A 108 10.52 -18.49 12.67
CA THR A 108 10.59 -17.81 13.98
C THR A 108 9.27 -17.83 14.75
N SER A 109 8.23 -18.51 14.24
CA SER A 109 6.86 -18.44 14.77
C SER A 109 6.32 -17.01 14.92
N SER A 110 6.78 -16.11 14.04
CA SER A 110 6.31 -14.73 13.96
C SER A 110 5.07 -14.64 13.08
N LYS A 111 4.26 -13.61 13.33
CA LYS A 111 3.02 -13.38 12.60
C LYS A 111 3.26 -12.44 11.44
N LEU A 112 3.00 -12.92 10.22
CA LEU A 112 2.92 -12.08 9.03
C LEU A 112 1.63 -11.24 9.05
N LEU A 113 1.75 -9.97 8.69
CA LEU A 113 0.65 -9.02 8.61
C LEU A 113 0.15 -8.87 7.17
N PRO A 114 -1.14 -8.55 6.98
CA PRO A 114 -1.69 -8.39 5.65
C PRO A 114 -1.05 -7.20 4.93
N VAL A 115 -0.58 -7.43 3.71
CA VAL A 115 -0.04 -6.41 2.83
C VAL A 115 -1.02 -6.16 1.68
N PRO A 116 -1.23 -4.91 1.24
CA PRO A 116 -2.08 -4.64 0.09
C PRO A 116 -1.63 -5.42 -1.15
N GLN A 117 -2.58 -5.79 -1.99
CA GLN A 117 -2.34 -6.51 -3.24
C GLN A 117 -2.94 -5.72 -4.39
N CYS A 118 -2.25 -5.71 -5.52
CA CYS A 118 -2.77 -5.13 -6.74
C CYS A 118 -4.03 -5.88 -7.19
N SER A 119 -5.12 -5.15 -7.40
CA SER A 119 -6.43 -5.72 -7.76
C SER A 119 -6.46 -6.26 -9.20
N ILE A 120 -5.47 -5.90 -10.03
CA ILE A 120 -5.30 -6.39 -11.40
C ILE A 120 -4.39 -7.62 -11.43
N CYS A 121 -3.11 -7.49 -11.06
CA CYS A 121 -2.17 -8.61 -11.17
C CYS A 121 -2.15 -9.53 -9.95
N GLY A 122 -2.54 -9.06 -8.76
CA GLY A 122 -2.46 -9.81 -7.50
C GLY A 122 -1.13 -9.68 -6.76
N ARG A 123 -0.14 -9.00 -7.35
CA ARG A 123 1.18 -8.78 -6.73
C ARG A 123 1.04 -8.00 -5.43
N THR A 124 1.79 -8.42 -4.41
CA THR A 124 1.94 -7.70 -3.15
C THR A 124 2.56 -6.34 -3.38
N GLU A 125 1.92 -5.29 -2.88
CA GLU A 125 2.29 -3.91 -3.10
C GLU A 125 2.07 -3.11 -1.80
N PRO A 126 3.12 -2.91 -0.97
CA PRO A 126 2.97 -2.27 0.34
C PRO A 126 2.53 -0.81 0.23
N PHE A 127 2.90 -0.15 -0.86
CA PHE A 127 2.56 1.24 -1.14
C PHE A 127 1.99 1.35 -2.57
N PRO A 128 0.70 1.05 -2.77
CA PRO A 128 0.06 1.09 -4.09
C PRO A 128 0.17 2.47 -4.72
N SER A 129 0.53 2.55 -6.00
CA SER A 129 0.63 3.84 -6.70
C SER A 129 -0.73 4.51 -6.87
N VAL A 130 -1.80 3.71 -6.95
CA VAL A 130 -3.17 4.20 -7.04
C VAL A 130 -4.07 3.43 -6.10
N VAL A 131 -4.84 4.16 -5.30
CA VAL A 131 -5.94 3.64 -4.51
C VAL A 131 -7.24 4.24 -5.02
N VAL A 132 -8.22 3.38 -5.32
CA VAL A 132 -9.57 3.80 -5.72
C VAL A 132 -10.54 3.40 -4.61
N ASN A 133 -11.25 4.38 -4.06
CA ASN A 133 -12.28 4.15 -3.07
C ASN A 133 -13.66 4.42 -3.68
N LEU A 134 -14.61 3.55 -3.37
CA LEU A 134 -16.00 3.66 -3.77
C LEU A 134 -16.86 3.91 -2.55
N PHE A 135 -17.66 4.95 -2.63
CA PHE A 135 -18.51 5.42 -1.54
C PHE A 135 -19.97 5.11 -1.83
N ASP A 136 -20.74 4.84 -0.78
CA ASP A 136 -22.20 4.81 -0.83
C ASP A 136 -22.82 6.21 -0.72
N GLU A 137 -24.14 6.27 -0.71
CA GLU A 137 -24.91 7.50 -0.57
C GLU A 137 -24.65 8.23 0.77
N ASP A 138 -24.27 7.49 1.81
CA ASP A 138 -23.91 8.03 3.13
C ASP A 138 -22.46 8.55 3.20
N GLY A 139 -21.71 8.43 2.09
CA GLY A 139 -20.31 8.86 2.01
C GLY A 139 -19.34 7.92 2.74
N GLN A 140 -19.73 6.68 3.02
CA GLN A 140 -18.87 5.67 3.62
C GLN A 140 -18.16 4.85 2.54
N VAL A 141 -16.87 4.54 2.77
CA VAL A 141 -16.10 3.68 1.86
C VAL A 141 -16.65 2.26 1.93
N ARG A 142 -17.37 1.84 0.88
CA ARG A 142 -17.84 0.46 0.74
C ARG A 142 -16.80 -0.46 0.15
N LEU A 143 -15.90 0.09 -0.65
CA LEU A 143 -14.92 -0.72 -1.37
C LEU A 143 -13.66 0.09 -1.64
N SER A 144 -12.51 -0.50 -1.33
CA SER A 144 -11.20 0.05 -1.69
C SER A 144 -10.47 -0.91 -2.62
N ARG A 145 -9.74 -0.35 -3.58
CA ARG A 145 -8.94 -1.08 -4.56
C ARG A 145 -7.56 -0.46 -4.69
N SER A 146 -6.55 -1.30 -4.60
CA SER A 146 -5.15 -0.92 -4.72
C SER A 146 -4.61 -1.39 -6.08
N TYR A 147 -3.80 -0.57 -6.72
CA TYR A 147 -3.15 -0.87 -7.99
C TYR A 147 -1.65 -0.55 -7.91
N CYS A 148 -0.81 -1.44 -8.44
CA CYS A 148 0.64 -1.21 -8.49
C CYS A 148 1.03 -0.28 -9.63
N ALA A 149 2.26 0.27 -9.57
CA ALA A 149 2.77 1.23 -10.55
C ALA A 149 2.69 0.71 -11.99
N SER A 150 3.07 -0.54 -12.23
CA SER A 150 3.03 -1.13 -13.57
C SER A 150 1.61 -1.23 -14.14
N CYS A 151 0.64 -1.72 -13.35
CA CYS A 151 -0.75 -1.82 -13.80
C CYS A 151 -1.45 -0.45 -13.91
N ALA A 152 -1.05 0.52 -13.09
CA ALA A 152 -1.51 1.90 -13.22
C ALA A 152 -0.96 2.54 -14.49
N ALA A 153 0.33 2.38 -14.78
CA ALA A 153 0.96 2.93 -15.98
C ALA A 153 0.43 2.30 -17.28
N SER A 154 0.05 1.01 -17.26
CA SER A 154 -0.53 0.35 -18.43
C SER A 154 -1.97 0.78 -18.73
N ALA A 155 -2.65 1.45 -17.80
CA ALA A 155 -3.94 2.07 -18.05
C ALA A 155 -3.74 3.35 -18.88
N THR A 156 -3.56 3.18 -20.19
CA THR A 156 -3.51 4.30 -21.13
C THR A 156 -4.85 5.05 -21.10
N ALA A 157 -4.78 6.36 -20.89
CA ALA A 157 -5.97 7.19 -20.81
C ALA A 157 -5.66 8.63 -21.23
N THR A 158 -6.59 9.22 -21.97
CA THR A 158 -6.56 10.63 -22.37
C THR A 158 -7.13 11.56 -21.29
N SER A 159 -7.80 10.99 -20.27
CA SER A 159 -8.37 11.73 -19.14
C SER A 159 -8.43 10.91 -17.86
N ASN A 160 -8.48 11.59 -16.70
CA ASN A 160 -8.64 10.91 -15.40
C ASN A 160 -9.91 10.05 -15.31
N LYS A 161 -10.97 10.41 -16.05
CA LYS A 161 -12.21 9.62 -16.11
C LYS A 161 -12.02 8.30 -16.85
N GLU A 162 -11.33 8.35 -17.99
CA GLU A 162 -10.99 7.16 -18.77
C GLU A 162 -10.03 6.27 -18.00
N PHE A 163 -9.02 6.86 -17.34
CA PHE A 163 -8.07 6.16 -16.49
C PHE A 163 -8.76 5.29 -15.42
N VAL A 164 -9.69 5.88 -14.66
CA VAL A 164 -10.46 5.17 -13.63
C VAL A 164 -11.29 4.04 -14.20
N ARG A 165 -11.92 4.27 -15.35
CA ARG A 165 -12.72 3.23 -16.01
C ARG A 165 -11.85 2.07 -16.47
N THR A 166 -10.71 2.35 -17.10
CA THR A 166 -9.77 1.32 -17.55
C THR A 166 -9.24 0.49 -16.38
N LEU A 167 -8.90 1.15 -15.25
CA LEU A 167 -8.46 0.46 -14.04
C LEU A 167 -9.53 -0.45 -13.43
N LEU A 168 -10.75 0.07 -13.25
CA LEU A 168 -11.85 -0.69 -12.64
C LEU A 168 -12.35 -1.81 -13.56
N ALA A 169 -12.30 -1.63 -14.88
CA ALA A 169 -12.65 -2.66 -15.85
C ALA A 169 -11.61 -3.81 -15.87
N SER A 170 -10.34 -3.49 -15.62
CA SER A 170 -9.24 -4.47 -15.57
C SER A 170 -9.13 -5.20 -14.24
N ASP A 171 -9.90 -4.79 -13.22
CA ASP A 171 -9.91 -5.40 -11.89
C ASP A 171 -10.43 -6.85 -11.94
N LYS A 172 -9.66 -7.79 -11.38
CA LYS A 172 -10.01 -9.22 -11.31
C LYS A 172 -11.36 -9.44 -10.62
N LYS A 173 -11.72 -8.59 -9.66
CA LYS A 173 -12.96 -8.72 -8.87
C LYS A 173 -14.15 -7.95 -9.47
N ARG A 174 -14.08 -7.58 -10.77
CA ARG A 174 -15.12 -6.92 -11.60
C ARG A 174 -16.23 -6.21 -10.82
N ILE A 175 -16.19 -4.89 -10.79
CA ILE A 175 -17.20 -4.09 -10.11
C ILE A 175 -18.37 -3.85 -11.07
N ARG A 176 -19.38 -4.71 -10.97
CA ARG A 176 -20.59 -4.62 -11.80
C ARG A 176 -21.27 -3.25 -11.59
N GLY A 177 -21.63 -2.57 -12.68
CA GLY A 177 -22.42 -1.34 -12.66
C GLY A 177 -21.63 -0.04 -12.85
N ILE A 178 -20.31 -0.02 -12.57
CA ILE A 178 -19.50 1.20 -12.79
C ILE A 178 -19.10 1.38 -14.25
N GLU A 179 -18.95 0.29 -15.01
CA GLU A 179 -18.58 0.32 -16.44
C GLU A 179 -19.54 1.19 -17.27
N ARG A 180 -20.84 1.20 -16.90
CA ARG A 180 -21.89 1.96 -17.58
C ARG A 180 -22.22 3.29 -16.92
N ALA A 181 -21.65 3.58 -15.75
CA ALA A 181 -21.98 4.78 -15.01
C ALA A 181 -21.34 6.04 -15.63
N GLN A 182 -22.10 7.12 -15.63
CA GLN A 182 -21.59 8.43 -15.98
C GLN A 182 -20.83 9.00 -14.79
N LEU A 183 -19.50 9.07 -14.93
CA LEU A 183 -18.62 9.72 -13.96
C LEU A 183 -18.57 11.22 -14.25
N THR A 184 -18.95 12.03 -13.27
CA THR A 184 -18.87 13.50 -13.34
C THR A 184 -17.85 13.98 -12.32
N ARG A 185 -16.75 14.59 -12.79
CA ARG A 185 -15.69 15.09 -11.91
C ARG A 185 -16.26 16.15 -10.98
N GLN A 186 -16.12 15.94 -9.68
CA GLN A 186 -16.35 17.01 -8.71
C GLN A 186 -15.13 17.93 -8.68
N ARG A 187 -15.37 19.24 -8.56
CA ARG A 187 -14.30 20.22 -8.42
C ARG A 187 -13.61 19.97 -7.06
N SER A 188 -12.47 19.31 -7.11
CA SER A 188 -11.52 19.25 -6.01
C SER A 188 -10.25 19.97 -6.43
N CYS A 189 -9.87 20.99 -5.64
CA CYS A 189 -8.64 21.75 -5.83
C CYS A 189 -7.41 20.99 -5.29
N LYS A 190 -7.59 19.81 -4.69
CA LYS A 190 -6.56 18.97 -4.07
C LYS A 190 -6.80 17.48 -4.41
N GLN A 191 -5.78 16.63 -4.28
CA GLN A 191 -6.00 15.18 -4.20
C GLN A 191 -6.83 14.88 -2.92
N PRO A 192 -7.75 13.88 -2.92
CA PRO A 192 -8.12 12.95 -3.99
C PRO A 192 -8.85 13.58 -5.19
N ILE A 193 -8.77 12.94 -6.36
CA ILE A 193 -9.68 13.22 -7.48
C ILE A 193 -11.01 12.50 -7.21
N ARG A 194 -12.14 13.22 -7.23
CA ARG A 194 -13.47 12.65 -6.94
C ARG A 194 -14.40 12.71 -8.15
N PHE A 195 -15.22 11.68 -8.30
CA PHE A 195 -16.22 11.55 -9.36
C PHE A 195 -17.56 11.12 -8.77
N LYS A 196 -18.62 11.88 -9.04
CA LYS A 196 -19.98 11.43 -8.78
C LYS A 196 -20.38 10.37 -9.80
N ILE A 197 -21.04 9.32 -9.33
CA ILE A 197 -21.62 8.26 -10.15
C ILE A 197 -23.08 8.63 -10.41
N SER A 198 -23.42 8.81 -11.68
CA SER A 198 -24.80 8.92 -12.16
C SER A 198 -25.11 7.72 -13.04
N ARG A 199 -26.31 7.15 -12.88
CA ARG A 199 -26.81 6.05 -13.72
C ARG A 199 -27.47 6.58 -14.99
#